data_AF-A0A101MDD5-F1
#
_entry.id   AF-A0A101MDD5-F1
#
_cell.length_a   1.000
_cell.length_b   1.000
_cell.length_c   1.000
_cell.angle_alpha   90.00
_cell.angle_beta   90.00
_cell.angle_gamma   90.00
#
_symmetry.space_group_name_H-M   'P 1'
#
loop_
_entity.id
_entity.type
_entity.pdbx_description
1 polymer ?
#
loop_
_entity_poly.entity_id
_entity_poly.type
_entity_poly.pdbx_seq_one_letter_code
_entity_poly.pdbx_strand_id
1 'polypeptide(L)'
;MCKSAGIKTVIWYCVTSRGRGNRAAAWFGDYLREQNETEIESVALFEGILGWALAGDEYTKHIDEFVPEAWKASDGAKHTGQLTSCN
;
A
#
# COMPACT_ATOMS: atom_id res chain seq x y z
N MET A 1 -2.79 -12.31 -18.15
CA MET A 1 -2.01 -12.75 -16.97
C MET A 1 -2.91 -12.95 -15.76
N CYS A 2 -3.48 -11.91 -15.15
CA CYS A 2 -4.32 -12.07 -13.95
C CYS A 2 -5.57 -12.94 -14.19
N LYS A 3 -6.31 -12.65 -15.27
CA LYS A 3 -7.49 -13.44 -15.67
C LYS A 3 -7.16 -14.92 -15.92
N SER A 4 -6.13 -15.19 -16.72
CA SER A 4 -5.69 -16.56 -17.04
C SER A 4 -5.17 -17.32 -15.81
N ALA A 5 -4.65 -16.62 -14.81
CA ALA A 5 -4.21 -17.20 -13.54
C ALA A 5 -5.33 -17.32 -12.49
N GLY A 6 -6.56 -16.91 -12.81
CA GLY A 6 -7.70 -16.93 -11.88
C GLY A 6 -7.57 -15.96 -10.71
N ILE A 7 -6.72 -14.93 -10.82
CA ILE A 7 -6.52 -13.93 -9.76
C ILE A 7 -7.76 -13.05 -9.66
N LYS A 8 -8.32 -12.94 -8.46
CA LYS A 8 -9.50 -12.10 -8.16
C LYS A 8 -9.17 -10.74 -7.55
N THR A 9 -8.01 -10.60 -6.91
CA THR A 9 -7.62 -9.34 -6.26
C THR A 9 -6.13 -9.07 -6.48
N VAL A 10 -5.81 -7.85 -6.90
CA VAL A 10 -4.46 -7.33 -7.04
C VAL A 10 -4.26 -6.23 -6.01
N ILE A 11 -3.32 -6.45 -5.09
CA ILE A 11 -3.00 -5.52 -4.00
C ILE A 11 -1.72 -4.75 -4.33
N TRP A 12 -1.84 -3.42 -4.43
CA TRP A 12 -0.73 -2.51 -4.67
C TRP A 12 -0.28 -1.86 -3.37
N TYR A 13 1.04 -1.68 -3.19
CA TYR A 13 1.54 -0.98 -2.02
C TYR A 13 2.81 -0.18 -2.31
N CYS A 14 3.05 0.81 -1.46
CA CYS A 14 4.39 1.37 -1.26
C CYS A 14 4.63 1.53 0.25
N VAL A 15 5.65 2.29 0.67
CA VAL A 15 5.94 2.46 2.11
C VAL A 15 4.68 2.85 2.91
N THR A 16 3.93 3.86 2.48
CA THR A 16 2.70 4.31 3.16
C THR A 16 1.43 4.18 2.32
N SER A 17 1.54 3.71 1.08
CA SER A 17 0.50 3.72 0.04
C SER A 17 -0.15 5.08 -0.29
N ARG A 18 0.24 6.20 0.34
CA ARG A 18 -0.35 7.55 0.12
C ARG A 18 -0.01 8.20 -1.23
N GLY A 19 0.87 7.59 -2.03
CA GLY A 19 1.33 8.15 -3.30
C GLY A 19 1.35 7.12 -4.43
N ARG A 20 2.40 6.29 -4.48
CA ARG A 20 2.58 5.30 -5.57
C ARG A 20 1.56 4.16 -5.51
N GLY A 21 1.27 3.64 -4.32
CA GLY A 21 0.30 2.56 -4.13
C GLY A 21 -1.09 2.93 -4.68
N ASN A 22 -1.65 4.06 -4.22
CA ASN A 22 -2.94 4.53 -4.72
C ASN A 22 -2.95 4.81 -6.23
N ARG A 23 -1.90 5.42 -6.78
CA ARG A 23 -1.82 5.69 -8.23
C ARG A 23 -1.78 4.42 -9.07
N ALA A 24 -1.04 3.41 -8.63
CA ALA A 24 -0.98 2.12 -9.32
C ALA A 24 -2.32 1.38 -9.26
N ALA A 25 -2.96 1.37 -8.09
CA ALA A 25 -4.28 0.76 -7.91
C ALA A 25 -5.34 1.42 -8.80
N ALA A 26 -5.37 2.76 -8.83
CA ALA A 26 -6.28 3.52 -9.68
C ALA A 26 -6.01 3.25 -11.17
N TRP A 27 -4.76 3.37 -11.62
CA TRP A 27 -4.38 3.12 -13.01
C TRP A 27 -4.79 1.72 -13.48
N PHE A 28 -4.51 0.69 -12.68
CA PHE A 28 -4.87 -0.68 -13.06
C PHE A 28 -6.38 -0.91 -13.00
N GLY A 29 -7.09 -0.27 -12.06
CA GLY A 29 -8.55 -0.29 -12.02
C GLY A 29 -9.18 0.37 -13.25
N ASP A 30 -8.63 1.49 -13.71
CA ASP A 30 -9.06 2.15 -14.95
C ASP A 30 -8.82 1.27 -16.16
N TYR A 31 -7.64 0.64 -16.25
CA TYR A 31 -7.32 -0.32 -17.29
C TYR A 31 -8.30 -1.51 -17.30
N LEU A 32 -8.61 -2.12 -16.15
CA LEU A 32 -9.58 -3.21 -16.07
C LEU A 32 -10.95 -2.79 -16.58
N ARG A 33 -11.39 -1.56 -16.24
CA ARG A 33 -12.65 -1.00 -16.73
C ARG A 33 -12.66 -0.80 -18.23
N GLU A 34 -11.56 -0.29 -18.80
CA GLU A 34 -11.40 -0.17 -20.26
C GLU A 34 -11.46 -1.53 -20.98
N GLN A 35 -11.00 -2.60 -20.32
CA GLN A 35 -11.09 -3.96 -20.84
C GLN A 35 -12.44 -4.65 -20.57
N ASN A 36 -13.41 -3.97 -19.95
CA ASN A 36 -14.66 -4.55 -19.46
C ASN A 36 -14.45 -5.77 -18.53
N GLU A 37 -13.35 -5.77 -17.76
CA GLU A 37 -13.07 -6.79 -16.76
C GLU A 37 -13.70 -6.40 -15.42
N THR A 38 -14.56 -7.26 -14.89
CA THR A 38 -15.35 -7.00 -13.68
C THR A 38 -15.07 -7.98 -12.54
N GLU A 39 -14.34 -9.07 -12.81
CA GLU A 39 -14.07 -10.10 -11.80
C GLU A 39 -12.79 -9.86 -11.01
N ILE A 40 -11.99 -8.87 -11.41
CA ILE A 40 -10.69 -8.57 -10.80
C ILE A 40 -10.77 -7.23 -10.09
N GLU A 41 -10.44 -7.22 -8.81
CA GLU A 41 -10.35 -6.01 -8.01
C GLU A 41 -8.90 -5.48 -7.98
N SER A 42 -8.76 -4.16 -8.11
CA SER A 42 -7.48 -3.46 -7.97
C SER A 42 -7.56 -2.56 -6.73
N VAL A 43 -6.78 -2.90 -5.70
CA VAL A 43 -6.85 -2.23 -4.39
C VAL A 43 -5.47 -1.80 -3.90
N ALA A 44 -5.42 -0.78 -3.05
CA ALA A 44 -4.19 -0.37 -2.38
C ALA A 44 -4.15 -0.88 -0.94
N LEU A 45 -3.01 -1.39 -0.49
CA LEU A 45 -2.82 -1.79 0.89
C LEU A 45 -2.85 -0.56 1.80
N PHE A 46 -3.82 -0.51 2.71
CA PHE A 46 -3.97 0.57 3.67
C PHE A 46 -2.70 0.73 4.50
N GLU A 47 -2.24 1.98 4.67
CA GLU A 47 -0.97 2.35 5.33
C GLU A 47 0.32 1.73 4.74
N GLY A 48 0.22 1.00 3.64
CA GLY A 48 1.36 0.40 2.96
C GLY A 48 2.11 -0.64 3.78
N ILE A 49 3.32 -0.98 3.34
CA ILE A 49 4.13 -1.98 4.05
C ILE A 49 4.58 -1.48 5.43
N LEU A 50 4.65 -0.17 5.65
CA LEU A 50 4.93 0.40 6.96
C LEU A 50 3.80 0.10 7.95
N GLY A 51 2.54 0.31 7.54
CA GLY A 51 1.40 -0.06 8.37
C GLY A 51 1.38 -1.55 8.69
N TRP A 52 1.61 -2.39 7.68
CA TRP A 52 1.69 -3.85 7.85
C TRP A 52 2.79 -4.27 8.84
N ALA A 53 4.00 -3.71 8.70
CA ALA A 53 5.13 -4.06 9.57
C ALA A 53 4.94 -3.57 11.02
N LEU A 54 4.21 -2.47 11.22
CA LEU A 54 3.94 -1.91 12.55
C LEU A 54 2.67 -2.46 13.21
N ALA A 55 1.81 -3.18 12.48
CA ALA A 55 0.56 -3.74 12.98
C ALA A 55 0.76 -4.96 13.91
N GLY A 56 1.98 -5.49 14.00
CA GLY A 56 2.37 -6.54 14.95
C GLY A 56 2.55 -7.92 14.34
N ASP A 57 2.79 -8.90 15.21
CA ASP A 57 3.27 -10.24 14.85
C ASP A 57 2.34 -11.02 13.92
N GLU A 58 1.03 -10.75 13.99
CA GLU A 58 0.06 -11.35 13.08
C GLU A 58 0.35 -11.04 11.61
N TYR A 59 0.92 -9.87 11.34
CA TYR A 59 1.23 -9.38 10.00
C TYR A 59 2.69 -9.67 9.64
N THR A 60 3.63 -9.43 10.55
CA THR A 60 5.07 -9.57 10.27
C THR A 60 5.48 -11.02 10.03
N LYS A 61 4.74 -12.02 10.55
CA LYS A 61 4.97 -13.45 10.24
C LYS A 61 4.82 -13.80 8.75
N HIS A 62 4.20 -12.91 7.96
CA HIS A 62 4.01 -13.05 6.53
C HIS A 62 5.03 -12.25 5.70
N ILE A 63 6.01 -11.61 6.35
CA ILE A 63 7.12 -10.95 5.68
C ILE A 63 8.31 -11.90 5.69
N ASP A 64 8.75 -12.32 4.50
CA ASP A 64 10.00 -13.05 4.36
C ASP A 64 11.20 -12.17 4.74
N GLU A 65 12.16 -12.75 5.47
CA GLU A 65 13.36 -12.06 5.93
C GLU A 65 13.08 -10.81 6.79
N PHE A 66 11.98 -10.84 7.56
CA PHE A 66 11.64 -9.74 8.46
C PHE A 66 12.73 -9.51 9.53
N VAL A 67 13.26 -8.28 9.56
CA VAL A 67 14.22 -7.81 10.58
C VAL A 67 13.54 -6.74 11.43
N PRO A 68 13.03 -7.04 12.63
CA PRO A 68 12.27 -6.09 13.47
C PRO A 68 13.00 -4.76 13.70
N GLU A 69 14.32 -4.80 13.83
CA GLU A 69 15.21 -3.66 14.07
C GLU A 69 15.14 -2.62 12.96
N ALA A 70 14.93 -3.05 11.71
CA ALA A 70 14.83 -2.16 10.55
C ALA A 70 13.53 -1.33 10.53
N TRP A 71 12.53 -1.74 11.31
CA TRP A 71 11.20 -1.11 11.37
C TRP A 71 10.99 -0.28 12.63
N LYS A 72 11.98 -0.24 13.54
CA LYS A 72 11.98 0.69 14.66
C LYS A 72 12.06 2.10 14.08
N ALA A 73 11.02 2.90 14.33
CA ALA A 73 10.98 4.28 13.88
C ALA A 73 12.26 4.98 14.34
N SER A 74 13.12 5.36 13.39
CA SER A 74 14.07 6.45 13.64
C SER A 74 13.22 7.70 13.84
N ASP A 75 13.59 8.58 14.77
CA ASP A 75 12.88 9.79 15.23
C ASP A 75 12.55 10.86 14.16
N GLY A 76 12.12 10.47 12.96
CA GLY A 76 11.77 11.34 11.83
C GLY A 76 10.28 11.70 11.75
N ALA A 77 9.44 11.22 12.67
CA ALA A 77 8.02 11.61 12.77
C ALA A 77 7.82 12.90 13.58
N LYS A 78 8.67 13.91 13.37
CA LYS A 78 8.46 15.27 13.87
C LYS A 78 8.50 16.28 12.72
N HIS A 79 7.48 16.25 11.86
CA HIS A 79 7.05 17.45 11.13
C HIS A 79 5.62 17.24 10.58
N THR A 80 4.66 17.15 11.50
CA THR A 80 3.27 17.53 11.21
C THR A 80 2.88 18.57 12.24
N GLY A 81 2.93 19.85 11.84
CA GLY A 81 2.43 20.95 12.65
C GLY A 81 3.18 22.26 12.46
N GLN A 82 3.07 22.89 11.28
CA GLN A 82 2.99 24.36 11.19
C GLN A 82 2.48 24.79 9.80
N LEU A 83 1.17 24.70 9.58
CA LEU A 83 0.51 25.61 8.64
C LEU A 83 0.15 26.85 9.45
N THR A 84 1.13 27.73 9.65
CA THR A 84 0.88 29.11 10.05
C THR A 84 0.21 29.83 8.88
N SER A 85 -0.81 30.62 9.23
CA SER A 85 -1.64 31.44 8.36
C SER A 85 -0.82 32.29 7.39
N CYS A 86 -1.19 32.25 6.11
CA CYS A 86 -0.89 33.36 5.19
C CYS A 86 -2.10 34.29 5.17
N ASN A 87 -1.84 35.54 5.53
CA ASN A 87 -2.72 36.70 5.28
C ASN A 87 -2.96 36.90 3.79
#